data_AF-A0A397UJL7-F1
#
_entry.id   AF-A0A397UJL7-F1
#
_cell.length_a   1.000
_cell.length_b   1.000
_cell.length_c   1.000
_cell.angle_alpha   90.00
_cell.angle_beta   90.00
_cell.angle_gamma   90.00
#
_symmetry.space_group_name_H-M   'P 1'
#
loop_
_entity.id
_entity.type
_entity.pdbx_description
1 polymer ?
#
loop_
_entity_poly.entity_id
_entity_poly.type
_entity_poly.pdbx_seq_one_letter_code
_entity_poly.pdbx_strand_id
1 'polypeptide(L)' 'IVGIASSFESTNLTTDQRDMLNIISSAADIVLSIANDILHMAKLEAKRVNLVHRTFDLLELLESTIDTFGKKAGTKKLEL' A
#
# COMPACT_ATOMS: atom_id res chain seq x y z
N ILE A 1 -3.60 14.76 -6.18
CA ILE A 1 -3.24 14.15 -7.48
C ILE A 1 -3.97 12.83 -7.66
N VAL A 2 -3.80 11.84 -6.77
CA VAL A 2 -4.53 10.55 -6.79
C VAL A 2 -6.05 10.74 -6.97
N GLY A 3 -6.69 11.55 -6.12
CA GLY A 3 -8.14 11.79 -6.22
C GLY A 3 -8.60 12.55 -7.47
N ILE A 4 -7.70 13.31 -8.11
CA ILE A 4 -8.00 13.99 -9.38
C ILE A 4 -7.89 12.98 -10.53
N ALA A 5 -6.84 12.15 -10.54
CA ALA A 5 -6.66 11.09 -11.52
C ALA A 5 -7.83 10.08 -11.50
N SER A 6 -8.26 9.65 -10.31
CA SER A 6 -9.40 8.74 -10.16
C SER A 6 -10.73 9.34 -10.61
N SER A 7 -10.89 10.68 -10.56
CA SER A 7 -12.10 11.35 -11.06
C SER A 7 -12.24 11.22 -12.59
N PHE A 8 -11.12 11.08 -13.32
CA PHE A 8 -11.14 10.90 -14.78
C PHE A 8 -11.42 9.46 -15.23
N GLU A 9 -11.29 8.46 -14.35
CA GLU A 9 -11.55 7.05 -14.70
C GLU A 9 -13.00 6.80 -15.12
N SER A 10 -13.94 7.64 -14.65
CA SER A 10 -15.35 7.59 -15.02
C SER A 10 -15.69 8.25 -16.36
N THR A 11 -14.69 8.78 -17.08
CA THR A 11 -14.87 9.52 -18.35
C THR A 11 -14.45 8.69 -19.56
N ASN A 12 -14.93 9.07 -20.75
CA ASN A 12 -14.51 8.45 -22.00
C ASN A 12 -13.08 8.88 -22.36
N LEU A 13 -12.12 8.02 -22.05
CA LEU A 13 -10.70 8.22 -22.31
C LEU A 13 -10.24 7.41 -23.53
N THR A 14 -9.37 7.99 -24.35
CA THR A 14 -8.61 7.24 -25.35
C THR A 14 -7.59 6.32 -24.68
N THR A 15 -7.02 5.36 -25.43
CA THR A 15 -5.99 4.44 -24.92
C THR A 15 -4.78 5.21 -24.37
N ASP A 16 -4.25 6.16 -25.13
CA ASP A 16 -3.08 6.94 -24.71
C ASP A 16 -3.35 7.78 -23.44
N GLN A 17 -4.56 8.34 -23.32
CA GLN A 17 -4.96 9.08 -22.11
C GLN A 17 -5.06 8.17 -20.89
N ARG A 18 -5.57 6.94 -21.07
CA ARG A 18 -5.62 5.94 -20.01
C ARG A 18 -4.22 5.51 -19.58
N ASP A 19 -3.30 5.32 -20.52
CA ASP A 19 -1.91 4.96 -20.22
C ASP A 19 -1.19 6.09 -19.47
N MET A 20 -1.40 7.35 -19.87
CA MET A 20 -0.90 8.51 -19.11
C MET A 20 -1.47 8.57 -17.69
N LEU A 21 -2.77 8.32 -17.51
CA LEU A 21 -3.40 8.28 -16.18
C LEU A 21 -2.84 7.15 -15.31
N ASN A 22 -2.57 5.97 -15.89
CA ASN A 22 -1.93 4.86 -15.19
C ASN A 22 -0.51 5.21 -14.72
N ILE A 23 0.28 5.87 -15.56
CA ILE A 23 1.63 6.34 -15.21
C ILE A 23 1.56 7.36 -14.07
N ILE A 24 0.67 8.34 -14.17
CA ILE A 24 0.50 9.39 -13.15
C ILE A 24 0.04 8.78 -11.82
N SER A 25 -0.91 7.85 -11.85
CA SER A 25 -1.42 7.19 -10.64
C SER A 25 -0.32 6.37 -9.96
N SER A 26 0.44 5.60 -10.74
CA SER A 26 1.57 4.83 -10.22
C SER A 26 2.64 5.74 -9.59
N ALA A 27 2.98 6.85 -10.23
CA ALA A 27 3.93 7.81 -9.70
C ALA A 27 3.41 8.47 -8.41
N ALA A 28 2.11 8.78 -8.35
CA ALA A 28 1.48 9.37 -7.18
C ALA A 28 1.48 8.40 -5.98
N ASP A 29 1.23 7.11 -6.22
CA ASP A 29 1.29 6.07 -5.17
C ASP A 29 2.70 5.93 -4.60
N ILE A 30 3.72 5.95 -5.45
CA ILE A 30 5.14 5.92 -5.02
C ILE A 30 5.46 7.13 -4.14
N VAL A 31 5.09 8.34 -4.58
CA VAL A 31 5.35 9.57 -3.81
C VAL A 31 4.60 9.55 -2.48
N LEU A 32 3.35 9.08 -2.46
CA LEU A 32 2.56 8.96 -1.24
C LEU A 32 3.20 7.97 -0.26
N SER A 33 3.69 6.83 -0.75
CA SER A 33 4.42 5.85 0.07
C SER A 33 5.65 6.48 0.70
N ILE A 34 6.49 7.16 -0.09
CA ILE A 34 7.69 7.84 0.41
C ILE A 34 7.34 8.90 1.45
N ALA A 35 6.32 9.71 1.20
CA ALA A 35 5.88 10.73 2.15
C ALA A 35 5.38 10.12 3.47
N ASN A 36 4.64 9.01 3.40
CA ASN A 36 4.19 8.27 4.57
C ASN A 36 5.36 7.66 5.34
N ASP A 37 6.35 7.10 4.66
CA ASP A 37 7.55 6.52 5.28
C ASP A 37 8.36 7.58 6.01
N ILE A 38 8.54 8.77 5.42
CA ILE A 38 9.19 9.91 6.08
C ILE A 38 8.41 10.34 7.32
N LEU A 39 7.08 10.43 7.24
CA LEU A 39 6.24 10.79 8.39
C LEU A 39 6.31 9.73 9.49
N HIS A 40 6.34 8.45 9.14
CA HIS A 40 6.51 7.35 10.09
C HIS A 40 7.86 7.41 10.78
N MET A 41 8.95 7.66 10.04
CA MET A 41 10.28 7.85 10.60
C MET A 41 10.32 9.04 11.56
N ALA A 42 9.73 10.18 11.18
CA ALA A 42 9.67 11.36 12.03
C ALA A 42 8.89 11.11 13.33
N LYS A 43 7.81 10.32 13.30
CA LYS A 43 7.08 9.89 14.51
C LYS A 43 7.94 8.99 15.41
N LEU A 44 8.70 8.07 14.81
CA LEU A 44 9.60 7.17 15.52
C LEU A 44 10.73 7.95 16.23
N GLU A 45 11.42 8.83 15.50
CA GLU A 45 12.51 9.66 16.04
C GLU A 45 12.05 10.60 17.15
N ALA A 46 10.86 11.17 17.01
CA ALA A 46 10.25 12.02 18.04
C ALA A 46 9.77 11.23 19.28
N LYS A 47 10.00 9.90 19.34
CA LYS A 47 9.45 8.97 20.35
C LYS A 47 7.92 9.08 20.48
N ARG A 48 7.22 9.50 19.41
CA ARG A 48 5.76 9.65 19.35
C ARG A 48 5.08 8.35 18.87
N VAL A 49 5.64 7.20 19.26
CA VAL A 49 5.04 5.89 18.99
C VAL A 49 4.36 5.41 20.26
N ASN A 50 3.05 5.21 20.18
CA ASN A 50 2.26 4.68 21.28
C ASN A 50 2.01 3.19 21.04
N LEU A 51 2.53 2.34 21.91
CA LEU A 51 2.19 0.92 21.91
C LEU A 51 0.78 0.74 22.49
N VAL A 52 -0.08 0.06 21.73
CA VAL A 52 -1.43 -0.27 22.19
C VAL A 52 -1.38 -1.63 22.87
N HIS A 53 -1.50 -1.64 24.19
CA HIS A 53 -1.59 -2.89 24.96
C HIS A 53 -3.01 -3.45 24.88
N ARG A 54 -3.20 -4.53 24.12
CA ARG A 54 -4.50 -5.22 23.99
C ARG A 54 -4.30 -6.73 23.83
N THR A 55 -5.28 -7.51 24.26
CA THR A 55 -5.36 -8.93 23.92
C THR A 55 -5.67 -9.08 22.43
N PHE A 56 -5.05 -10.04 21.77
CA PHE A 56 -5.32 -10.40 20.38
C PHE A 56 -5.11 -11.91 20.20
N ASP A 57 -5.76 -12.47 19.18
CA ASP A 57 -5.56 -13.86 18.79
C ASP A 57 -4.28 -13.95 17.92
N LEU A 58 -3.29 -14.67 18.43
CA LEU A 58 -2.01 -14.85 17.74
C LEU A 58 -2.16 -15.78 16.52
N LEU A 59 -3.02 -16.79 16.61
CA LEU A 59 -3.23 -17.76 15.53
C LEU A 59 -3.91 -17.08 14.34
N GLU A 60 -4.97 -16.31 14.61
CA GLU A 60 -5.67 -15.53 13.58
C GLU A 60 -4.73 -14.53 12.87
N LEU A 61 -3.86 -13.86 13.65
CA LEU A 61 -2.88 -12.92 13.10
C LEU A 61 -1.86 -13.62 12.18
N LEU A 62 -1.39 -14.80 12.59
CA LEU A 62 -0.46 -15.61 11.80
C LEU A 62 -1.12 -16.13 10.52
N GLU A 63 -2.35 -16.66 10.60
CA GLU A 63 -3.11 -17.11 9.43
C GLU A 63 -3.33 -15.97 8.43
N SER A 64 -3.76 -14.79 8.89
CA SER A 64 -3.93 -13.62 8.03
C SER A 64 -2.63 -13.19 7.34
N THR A 65 -1.51 -13.29 8.07
CA THR A 65 -0.18 -13.00 7.53
C THR A 65 0.19 -14.03 6.45
N ILE A 66 0.01 -15.31 6.71
CA ILE A 66 0.28 -16.41 5.76
C ILE A 66 -0.59 -16.25 4.51
N ASP A 67 -1.88 -15.92 4.64
CA ASP A 67 -2.75 -15.70 3.48
C ASP A 67 -2.30 -14.52 2.62
N THR A 68 -1.83 -13.45 3.26
CA THR A 68 -1.34 -12.24 2.58
C THR A 68 -0.10 -12.55 1.73
N PHE A 69 0.84 -13.35 2.24
CA PHE A 69 2.11 -13.62 1.58
C PHE A 69 2.17 -14.95 0.80
N GLY A 70 1.33 -15.92 1.16
CA GLY A 70 1.34 -17.29 0.63
C GLY A 70 1.07 -17.35 -0.86
N LYS A 71 0.12 -16.56 -1.37
CA LYS A 71 -0.13 -16.44 -2.82
C LYS A 71 1.11 -15.95 -3.58
N LYS A 72 1.84 -15.00 -3.00
CA LYS A 72 3.05 -14.43 -3.60
C LYS A 72 4.25 -15.38 -3.50
N ALA A 73 4.33 -16.18 -2.43
CA ALA A 73 5.33 -17.23 -2.30
C ALA A 73 5.09 -18.38 -3.29
N GLY A 74 3.85 -18.84 -3.42
CA GLY A 74 3.45 -19.88 -4.38
C GLY A 74 3.74 -19.51 -5.84
N THR A 75 3.43 -18.27 -6.25
CA THR A 75 3.77 -17.79 -7.60
C THR A 75 5.28 -17.74 -7.87
N LYS A 76 6.09 -17.59 -6.82
CA LYS A 76 7.55 -17.60 -6.89
C LYS A 76 8.18 -18.97 -6.58
N LYS A 77 7.38 -20.02 -6.35
CA LYS A 77 7.83 -21.36 -5.90
C LYS A 77 8.73 -21.32 -4.66
N LEU A 78 8.41 -20.42 -3.73
CA LEU A 78 9.07 -20.31 -2.43
C LEU A 78 8.18 -20.99 -1.38
N GLU A 79 8.78 -21.71 -0.44
CA GLU A 79 8.07 -22.18 0.75
C GLU A 79 7.93 -21.04 1.76
N LEU A 80 6.77 -20.98 2.42
CA LEU A 80 6.42 -19.99 3.44
C LEU A 80 6.34 -20.67 4.81
#